data_AF-A0A967FD60-F1
#
_entry.id   AF-A0A967FD60-F1
#
_cell.length_a   1.000
_cell.length_b   1.000
_cell.length_c   1.000
_cell.angle_alpha   90.00
_cell.angle_beta   90.00
_cell.angle_gamma   90.00
#
_symmetry.space_group_name_H-M   'P 1'
#
loop_
_entity.id
_entity.type
_entity.pdbx_description
1 polymer ?
#
loop_
_entity_poly.entity_id
_entity_poly.type
_entity_poly.pdbx_seq_one_letter_code
_entity_poly.pdbx_strand_id
1 'polypeptide(L)'
;MLKTKRAGLPRPHTASLMSVIVAVAAVIAGLLGNAIMNPLYLRVFFEYFIPALLVVSIMLGRITILEACLFLVRSVLYFFTRRMTTITQLIRNKIDEINAQQIVFFTRGDNLANLNRAILYVQQNEHTNRIKVVNVVRNEEEVPPNLKRDLGFLNEAYPNIDIEFVALLGTFSPDLISELSKKWNIPTNLMFIGSPGNHFMYGLKDLGGVRLVI
;
A
#
# COMPACT_ATOMS: atom_id res chain seq x y z
N MET A 1 -15.59 36.95 49.79
CA MET A 1 -15.28 36.08 50.95
C MET A 1 -14.40 36.72 52.05
N LEU A 2 -14.27 38.06 52.13
CA LEU A 2 -13.60 38.74 53.26
C LEU A 2 -14.53 39.09 54.43
N LYS A 3 -15.86 38.97 54.27
CA LYS A 3 -16.85 39.30 55.33
C LYS A 3 -16.97 38.20 56.39
N THR A 4 -16.66 36.94 56.02
CA THR A 4 -16.84 35.75 56.86
C THR A 4 -15.59 35.28 57.60
N LYS A 5 -14.37 35.57 57.09
CA LYS A 5 -13.11 35.07 57.68
C LYS A 5 -12.32 36.09 58.51
N ARG A 6 -12.68 37.39 58.49
CA ARG A 6 -12.03 38.47 59.28
C ARG A 6 -13.07 39.49 59.78
N ALA A 7 -13.86 39.06 60.78
CA ALA A 7 -14.97 39.84 61.34
C ALA A 7 -14.56 40.89 62.38
N GLY A 8 -13.40 40.74 63.02
CA GLY A 8 -12.94 41.58 64.15
C GLY A 8 -12.08 42.79 63.79
N LEU A 9 -11.85 43.08 62.51
CA LEU A 9 -11.13 44.29 62.10
C LEU A 9 -12.09 45.48 62.17
N PRO A 10 -11.77 46.57 62.91
CA PRO A 10 -12.64 47.74 63.01
C PRO A 10 -12.89 48.33 61.62
N ARG A 11 -14.16 48.45 61.25
CA ARG A 11 -14.58 49.02 59.96
C ARG A 11 -15.21 50.39 60.22
N PRO A 12 -14.59 51.49 59.76
CA PRO A 12 -15.19 52.81 59.91
C PRO A 12 -16.49 52.96 59.10
N HIS A 13 -16.69 52.13 58.06
CA HIS A 13 -17.93 52.10 57.28
C HIS A 13 -18.36 50.66 56.94
N THR A 14 -19.63 50.35 57.18
CA THR A 14 -20.27 49.08 56.80
C THR A 14 -21.40 49.33 55.82
N ALA A 15 -21.30 48.80 54.61
CA ALA A 15 -22.41 48.83 53.65
C ALA A 15 -23.38 47.67 53.90
N SER A 16 -24.68 47.96 53.85
CA SER A 16 -25.74 46.95 53.89
C SER A 16 -25.72 46.11 52.60
N LEU A 17 -26.12 44.83 52.68
CA LEU A 17 -26.28 44.00 51.47
C LEU A 17 -27.25 44.67 50.49
N MET A 18 -28.31 45.30 51.01
CA MET A 18 -29.30 46.03 50.22
C MET A 18 -28.68 47.22 49.48
N SER A 19 -27.78 47.97 50.12
CA SER A 19 -27.08 49.08 49.45
C SER A 19 -26.15 48.59 48.34
N VAL A 20 -25.55 47.40 48.49
CA VAL A 20 -24.72 46.81 47.42
C VAL A 20 -25.57 46.38 46.24
N ILE A 21 -26.72 45.74 46.48
CA ILE A 21 -27.64 45.33 45.42
C ILE A 21 -28.16 46.55 44.65
N VAL A 22 -28.58 47.60 45.37
CA VAL A 22 -29.04 48.86 44.75
C VAL A 22 -27.91 49.52 43.96
N ALA A 23 -26.69 49.56 44.49
CA ALA A 23 -25.54 50.10 43.76
C ALA A 23 -25.23 49.31 42.48
N VAL A 24 -25.25 47.98 42.53
CA VAL A 24 -25.05 47.12 41.35
C VAL A 24 -26.17 47.34 40.33
N ALA A 25 -27.43 47.41 40.77
CA ALA A 25 -28.55 47.70 39.89
C ALA A 25 -28.43 49.09 39.23
N ALA A 26 -28.00 50.11 39.99
CA ALA A 26 -27.75 51.45 39.47
C ALA A 26 -26.62 51.47 38.43
N VAL A 27 -25.53 50.73 38.67
CA VAL A 27 -24.42 50.58 37.70
C VAL A 27 -24.90 49.87 36.43
N ILE A 28 -25.64 48.77 36.55
CA ILE A 28 -26.19 48.05 35.39
C ILE A 28 -27.16 48.94 34.63
N ALA A 29 -28.06 49.66 35.31
CA ALA A 29 -28.99 50.59 34.69
C ALA A 29 -28.26 51.74 33.99
N GLY A 30 -27.16 52.26 34.56
CA GLY A 30 -26.31 53.26 33.92
C GLY A 30 -25.60 52.73 32.67
N LEU A 31 -25.07 51.50 32.73
CA LEU A 31 -24.44 50.83 31.59
C LEU A 31 -25.45 50.58 30.45
N LEU A 32 -26.63 50.05 30.79
CA LEU A 32 -27.71 49.82 29.82
C LEU A 32 -28.24 51.14 29.26
N GLY A 33 -28.42 52.15 30.10
CA GLY A 33 -28.82 53.50 29.68
C GLY A 33 -27.82 54.10 28.69
N ASN A 34 -26.51 53.99 28.97
CA ASN A 34 -25.46 54.45 28.06
C ASN A 34 -25.47 53.66 26.73
N ALA A 35 -25.64 52.34 26.81
CA ALA A 35 -25.74 51.44 25.66
C ALA A 35 -26.93 51.74 24.75
N ILE A 36 -28.09 52.08 25.32
CA ILE A 36 -29.31 52.44 24.58
C ILE A 36 -29.21 53.85 23.99
N MET A 37 -28.70 54.82 24.77
CA MET A 37 -28.59 56.21 24.32
C MET A 37 -27.59 56.40 23.18
N ASN A 38 -26.51 55.62 23.15
CA ASN A 38 -25.48 55.74 22.11
C ASN A 38 -25.02 54.36 21.61
N PRO A 39 -25.81 53.71 20.74
CA PRO A 39 -25.51 52.36 20.24
C PRO A 39 -24.21 52.29 19.43
N LEU A 40 -23.74 53.43 18.90
CA LEU A 40 -22.49 53.52 18.15
C LEU A 40 -21.27 53.19 19.03
N TYR A 41 -21.24 53.66 20.30
CA TYR A 41 -20.13 53.36 21.22
C TYR A 41 -20.07 51.89 21.61
N LEU A 42 -21.23 51.24 21.75
CA LEU A 42 -21.31 49.82 22.08
C LEU A 42 -20.75 48.95 20.94
N ARG A 43 -21.00 49.31 19.68
CA ARG A 43 -20.41 48.64 18.52
C ARG A 43 -18.88 48.76 18.52
N VAL A 44 -18.35 49.97 18.71
CA VAL A 44 -16.91 50.23 18.78
C VAL A 44 -16.27 49.47 19.96
N PHE A 45 -16.94 49.44 21.12
CA PHE A 45 -16.49 48.66 22.27
C PHE A 45 -16.32 47.17 21.92
N PHE A 46 -17.34 46.53 21.33
CA PHE A 46 -17.25 45.11 20.96
C PHE A 46 -16.21 44.84 19.86
N GLU A 47 -16.04 45.77 18.93
CA GLU A 47 -15.05 45.69 17.86
C GLU A 47 -13.61 45.60 18.41
N TYR A 48 -13.29 46.31 19.49
CA TYR A 48 -11.99 46.18 20.17
C TYR A 48 -11.97 45.07 21.22
N PHE A 49 -13.08 44.86 21.94
CA PHE A 49 -13.15 43.91 23.05
C PHE A 49 -13.06 42.45 22.59
N ILE A 50 -13.75 42.06 21.50
CA ILE A 50 -13.73 40.66 21.04
C ILE A 50 -12.33 40.22 20.57
N PRO A 51 -11.61 40.96 19.71
CA PRO A 51 -10.24 40.60 19.34
C PRO A 51 -9.30 40.54 20.55
N ALA A 52 -9.39 41.51 21.47
CA ALA A 52 -8.56 41.52 22.67
C ALA A 52 -8.84 40.31 23.57
N LEU A 53 -10.12 39.99 23.80
CA LEU A 53 -10.53 38.83 24.59
C LEU A 53 -10.12 37.52 23.92
N LEU A 54 -10.19 37.44 22.60
CA LEU A 54 -9.73 36.27 21.83
C LEU A 54 -8.21 36.07 22.01
N VAL A 55 -7.41 37.12 21.88
CA VAL A 55 -5.95 37.05 22.11
C VAL A 55 -5.64 36.61 23.53
N VAL A 56 -6.28 37.20 24.54
CA VAL A 56 -6.10 36.79 25.95
C VAL A 56 -6.52 35.34 26.16
N SER A 57 -7.63 34.91 25.55
CA SER A 57 -8.11 33.52 25.65
C SER A 57 -7.13 32.52 25.04
N ILE A 58 -6.56 32.83 23.87
CA ILE A 58 -5.51 32.01 23.25
C ILE A 58 -4.26 31.98 24.14
N MET A 59 -3.85 33.11 24.70
CA MET A 59 -2.67 33.16 25.58
C MET A 59 -2.86 32.34 26.86
N LEU A 60 -4.02 32.45 27.50
CA LEU A 60 -4.36 31.67 28.70
C LEU A 60 -4.49 30.18 28.40
N GLY A 61 -5.06 29.83 27.24
CA GLY A 61 -5.28 28.44 26.78
C GLY A 61 -4.16 27.84 25.94
N ARG A 62 -2.99 28.51 25.81
CA ARG A 62 -1.97 28.17 24.80
C ARG A 62 -1.50 26.71 24.85
N ILE A 63 -1.38 26.13 26.04
CA ILE A 63 -0.92 24.75 26.22
C ILE A 63 -1.99 23.76 25.76
N THR A 64 -3.24 23.96 26.18
CA THR A 64 -4.37 23.12 25.77
C THR A 64 -4.60 23.15 24.25
N ILE A 65 -4.39 24.30 23.62
CA ILE A 65 -4.45 24.42 22.15
C ILE A 65 -3.35 23.58 21.49
N LEU A 66 -2.11 23.67 21.99
CA LEU A 66 -1.00 22.87 21.47
C LEU A 66 -1.23 21.36 21.66
N GLU A 67 -1.78 20.95 22.80
CA GLU A 67 -2.15 19.56 23.05
C GLU A 67 -3.25 19.08 22.11
N ALA A 68 -4.27 19.91 21.85
CA ALA A 68 -5.33 19.61 20.88
C ALA A 68 -4.76 19.47 19.46
N CYS A 69 -3.87 20.36 19.05
CA CYS A 69 -3.15 20.26 17.77
C CYS A 69 -2.33 18.97 17.69
N LEU A 70 -1.61 18.63 18.75
CA LEU A 70 -0.82 17.39 18.80
C LEU A 70 -1.70 16.15 18.70
N PHE A 71 -2.84 16.13 19.38
CA PHE A 71 -3.82 15.04 19.30
C PHE A 71 -4.37 14.89 17.88
N LEU A 72 -4.66 15.99 17.19
CA LEU A 72 -5.12 15.99 15.81
C LEU A 72 -4.06 15.39 14.88
N VAL A 73 -2.81 15.85 14.98
CA VAL A 73 -1.69 15.30 14.21
C VAL A 73 -1.54 13.79 14.44
N ARG A 74 -1.53 13.34 15.71
CA ARG A 74 -1.41 11.92 16.05
C ARG A 74 -2.58 11.09 15.52
N SER A 75 -3.81 11.60 15.61
CA SER A 75 -5.00 10.92 15.11
C SER A 75 -4.95 10.72 13.60
N VAL A 76 -4.53 11.76 12.86
CA VAL A 76 -4.35 11.67 11.41
C VAL A 76 -3.27 10.63 11.08
N LEU A 77 -2.11 10.68 11.73
CA LEU A 77 -1.03 9.71 11.51
C LEU A 77 -1.46 8.26 11.80
N TYR A 78 -2.21 8.04 12.88
CA TYR A 78 -2.72 6.70 13.22
C TYR A 78 -3.70 6.18 12.17
N PHE A 79 -4.57 7.04 11.64
CA PHE A 79 -5.48 6.69 10.56
C PHE A 79 -4.73 6.28 9.28
N PHE A 80 -3.72 7.05 8.88
CA PHE A 80 -2.91 6.77 7.69
C PHE A 80 -2.09 5.50 7.82
N THR A 81 -1.41 5.28 8.95
CA THR A 81 -0.56 4.10 9.17
C THR A 81 -1.35 2.80 9.08
N ARG A 82 -2.58 2.74 9.63
CA ARG A 82 -3.44 1.55 9.52
C ARG A 82 -3.88 1.26 8.09
N ARG A 83 -4.08 2.28 7.24
CA ARG A 83 -4.41 2.11 5.82
C ARG A 83 -3.20 1.65 5.00
N MET A 84 -2.02 2.19 5.32
CA MET A 84 -0.77 1.91 4.61
C MET A 84 -0.42 0.42 4.59
N THR A 85 -0.55 -0.28 5.73
CA THR A 85 -0.20 -1.70 5.84
C THR A 85 -1.06 -2.61 4.95
N THR A 86 -2.33 -2.24 4.77
CA THR A 86 -3.25 -3.00 3.89
C THR A 86 -2.84 -2.85 2.43
N ILE A 87 -2.50 -1.62 2.01
CA ILE A 87 -2.05 -1.36 0.64
C ILE A 87 -0.72 -2.08 0.37
N THR A 88 0.21 -2.05 1.32
CA THR A 88 1.49 -2.78 1.21
C THR A 88 1.26 -4.28 1.00
N GLN A 89 0.35 -4.90 1.75
CA GLN A 89 0.08 -6.33 1.61
C GLN A 89 -0.59 -6.65 0.27
N LEU A 90 -1.51 -5.81 -0.20
CA LEU A 90 -2.14 -5.98 -1.52
C LEU A 90 -1.11 -5.91 -2.66
N ILE A 91 -0.19 -4.95 -2.60
CA ILE A 91 0.89 -4.81 -3.58
C ILE A 91 1.80 -6.04 -3.56
N ARG A 92 2.23 -6.49 -2.37
CA ARG A 92 3.07 -7.68 -2.23
C ARG A 92 2.38 -8.92 -2.80
N ASN A 93 1.11 -9.16 -2.43
CA ASN A 93 0.35 -10.28 -2.96
C ASN A 93 0.22 -10.23 -4.49
N LYS A 94 0.06 -9.04 -5.07
CA LYS A 94 0.01 -8.88 -6.54
C LYS A 94 1.36 -9.13 -7.20
N ILE A 95 2.46 -8.73 -6.58
CA ILE A 95 3.81 -9.05 -7.05
C ILE A 95 4.03 -10.57 -6.99
N ASP A 96 3.64 -11.21 -5.89
CA ASP A 96 3.76 -12.65 -5.71
C ASP A 96 2.91 -13.43 -6.73
N GLU A 97 1.70 -12.95 -7.03
CA GLU A 97 0.82 -13.49 -8.07
C GLU A 97 1.47 -13.40 -9.47
N ILE A 98 2.09 -12.26 -9.79
CA ILE A 98 2.83 -12.07 -11.05
C ILE A 98 4.03 -13.02 -11.10
N ASN A 99 4.82 -13.10 -10.03
CA ASN A 99 6.00 -13.95 -9.95
C ASN A 99 5.67 -15.46 -9.96
N ALA A 100 4.51 -15.84 -9.43
CA ALA A 100 4.07 -17.24 -9.42
C ALA A 100 3.59 -17.72 -10.81
N GLN A 101 3.48 -16.82 -11.80
CA GLN A 101 3.03 -17.14 -13.14
C GLN A 101 4.03 -18.07 -13.83
N GLN A 102 3.65 -19.33 -14.03
CA GLN A 102 4.55 -20.37 -14.51
C GLN A 102 4.85 -20.23 -16.01
N ILE A 103 6.13 -20.32 -16.37
CA ILE A 103 6.61 -20.37 -17.75
C ILE A 103 6.78 -21.83 -18.18
N VAL A 104 6.49 -22.13 -19.45
CA VAL A 104 6.74 -23.45 -20.05
C VAL A 104 7.93 -23.37 -20.99
N PHE A 105 8.92 -24.24 -20.84
CA PHE A 105 10.04 -24.37 -21.76
C PHE A 105 10.03 -25.75 -22.42
N PHE A 106 9.85 -25.78 -23.73
CA PHE A 106 9.90 -27.00 -24.51
C PHE A 106 11.35 -27.34 -24.89
N THR A 107 11.77 -28.56 -24.56
CA THR A 107 13.11 -29.06 -24.84
C THR A 107 13.05 -30.42 -25.52
N ARG A 108 14.02 -30.69 -26.41
CA ARG A 108 14.28 -32.05 -26.90
C ARG A 108 15.14 -32.86 -25.94
N GLY A 109 15.66 -32.22 -24.88
CA GLY A 109 16.46 -32.85 -23.84
C GLY A 109 17.89 -33.23 -24.26
N ASP A 110 18.35 -32.69 -25.39
CA ASP A 110 19.63 -33.01 -26.02
C ASP A 110 20.80 -32.13 -25.52
N ASN A 111 20.54 -31.01 -24.82
CA ASN A 111 21.59 -30.06 -24.45
C ASN A 111 21.33 -29.28 -23.14
N LEU A 112 22.14 -29.53 -22.11
CA LEU A 112 22.18 -28.79 -20.84
C LEU A 112 22.43 -27.29 -21.04
N ALA A 113 23.24 -26.90 -22.01
CA ALA A 113 23.55 -25.50 -22.27
C ALA A 113 22.30 -24.70 -22.69
N ASN A 114 21.39 -25.30 -23.45
CA ASN A 114 20.15 -24.67 -23.86
C ASN A 114 19.19 -24.48 -22.67
N LEU A 115 19.10 -25.48 -21.79
CA LEU A 115 18.33 -25.38 -20.55
C LEU A 115 18.89 -24.29 -19.65
N ASN A 116 20.22 -24.23 -19.50
CA ASN A 116 20.89 -23.21 -18.71
C ASN A 116 20.63 -21.79 -19.25
N ARG A 117 20.71 -21.60 -20.57
CA ARG A 117 20.38 -20.31 -21.21
C ARG A 117 18.91 -19.94 -21.03
N ALA A 118 18.01 -20.90 -21.13
CA ALA A 118 16.59 -20.67 -20.90
C ALA A 118 16.31 -20.19 -19.46
N ILE A 119 16.94 -20.82 -18.47
CA ILE A 119 16.85 -20.42 -17.06
C ILE A 119 17.42 -19.01 -16.85
N LEU A 120 18.61 -18.73 -17.41
CA LEU A 120 19.22 -17.40 -17.33
C LEU A 120 18.35 -16.32 -18.00
N TYR A 121 17.73 -16.62 -19.13
CA TYR A 121 16.81 -15.70 -19.80
C TYR A 121 15.61 -15.38 -18.91
N VAL A 122 14.95 -16.41 -18.36
CA VAL A 122 13.82 -16.23 -17.43
C VAL A 122 14.24 -15.41 -16.23
N GLN A 123 15.38 -15.72 -15.62
CA GLN A 123 15.91 -15.00 -14.47
C GLN A 123 16.18 -13.51 -14.75
N GLN A 124 16.62 -13.17 -15.97
CA GLN A 124 17.03 -11.81 -16.32
C GLN A 124 15.91 -10.97 -16.93
N ASN A 125 14.93 -11.60 -17.60
CA ASN A 125 13.99 -10.90 -18.48
C ASN A 125 12.52 -11.17 -18.15
N GLU A 126 12.20 -12.18 -17.35
CA GLU A 126 10.82 -12.55 -17.05
C GLU A 126 10.53 -12.39 -15.56
N HIS A 127 9.34 -11.90 -15.22
CA HIS A 127 8.90 -11.71 -13.84
C HIS A 127 8.29 -13.01 -13.30
N THR A 128 9.06 -14.10 -13.30
CA THR A 128 8.64 -15.39 -12.72
C THR A 128 9.81 -16.15 -12.13
N ASN A 129 9.51 -16.98 -11.14
CA ASN A 129 10.44 -17.94 -10.58
C ASN A 129 10.02 -19.39 -10.80
N ARG A 130 9.04 -19.67 -11.66
CA ARG A 130 8.55 -21.05 -11.89
C ARG A 130 8.67 -21.44 -13.35
N ILE A 131 9.42 -22.49 -13.62
CA ILE A 131 9.68 -23.00 -14.98
C ILE A 131 9.23 -24.46 -15.05
N LYS A 132 8.33 -24.75 -15.98
CA LYS A 132 7.95 -26.12 -16.36
C LYS A 132 8.70 -26.52 -17.62
N VAL A 133 9.65 -27.43 -17.48
CA VAL A 133 10.39 -28.02 -18.59
C VAL A 133 9.60 -29.20 -19.15
N VAL A 134 9.20 -29.09 -20.42
CA VAL A 134 8.38 -30.08 -21.11
C VAL A 134 9.20 -30.76 -22.19
N ASN A 135 9.28 -32.08 -22.14
CA ASN A 135 9.84 -32.89 -23.22
C ASN A 135 8.71 -33.64 -23.92
N VAL A 136 8.58 -33.46 -25.24
CA VAL A 136 7.57 -34.13 -26.07
C VAL A 136 8.28 -35.20 -26.90
N VAL A 137 8.01 -36.47 -26.57
CA VAL A 137 8.62 -37.65 -27.20
C VAL A 137 7.57 -38.55 -27.82
N ARG A 138 7.93 -39.36 -28.82
CA ARG A 138 6.96 -40.30 -29.42
C ARG A 138 6.80 -41.56 -28.59
N ASN A 139 7.88 -41.97 -27.91
CA ASN A 139 7.93 -43.12 -27.01
C ASN A 139 8.61 -42.74 -25.70
N GLU A 140 8.25 -43.40 -24.59
CA GLU A 140 8.86 -43.10 -23.27
C GLU A 140 10.37 -43.37 -23.25
N GLU A 141 10.85 -44.31 -24.07
CA GLU A 141 12.26 -44.66 -24.22
C GLU A 141 13.10 -43.57 -24.92
N GLU A 142 12.45 -42.62 -25.60
CA GLU A 142 13.13 -41.48 -26.25
C GLU A 142 13.45 -40.35 -25.25
N VAL A 143 12.94 -40.41 -24.01
CA VAL A 143 13.28 -39.41 -22.98
C VAL A 143 14.76 -39.55 -22.63
N PRO A 144 15.58 -38.49 -22.80
CA PRO A 144 17.00 -38.59 -22.54
C PRO A 144 17.27 -38.96 -21.07
N PRO A 145 18.04 -40.03 -20.80
CA PRO A 145 18.20 -40.55 -19.44
C PRO A 145 18.88 -39.55 -18.50
N ASN A 146 19.73 -38.68 -19.07
CA ASN A 146 20.44 -37.64 -18.32
C ASN A 146 19.60 -36.40 -18.04
N LEU A 147 18.47 -36.19 -18.74
CA LEU A 147 17.70 -34.95 -18.62
C LEU A 147 17.20 -34.72 -17.19
N LYS A 148 16.76 -35.78 -16.51
CA LYS A 148 16.32 -35.69 -15.12
C LYS A 148 17.48 -35.31 -14.17
N ARG A 149 18.68 -35.82 -14.45
CA ARG A 149 19.89 -35.48 -13.68
C ARG A 149 20.33 -34.04 -13.93
N ASP A 150 20.31 -33.62 -15.19
CA ASP A 150 20.66 -32.28 -15.65
C ASP A 150 19.73 -31.22 -15.04
N LEU A 151 18.42 -31.49 -15.02
CA LEU A 151 17.44 -30.63 -14.35
C LEU A 151 17.61 -30.61 -12.83
N GLY A 152 17.98 -31.74 -12.21
CA GLY A 152 18.33 -31.79 -10.80
C GLY A 152 19.53 -30.89 -10.46
N PHE A 153 20.58 -30.95 -11.28
CA PHE A 153 21.75 -30.07 -11.15
C PHE A 153 21.39 -28.59 -11.31
N LEU A 154 20.56 -28.25 -12.29
CA LEU A 154 20.10 -26.88 -12.50
C LEU A 154 19.22 -26.38 -11.33
N ASN A 155 18.39 -27.24 -10.75
CA ASN A 155 17.56 -26.88 -9.61
C ASN A 155 18.42 -26.56 -8.37
N GLU A 156 19.54 -27.27 -8.18
CA GLU A 156 20.53 -26.96 -7.13
C GLU A 156 21.32 -25.69 -7.43
N ALA A 157 21.70 -25.47 -8.70
CA ALA A 157 22.46 -24.29 -9.12
C ALA A 157 21.63 -22.99 -9.04
N TYR A 158 20.31 -23.08 -9.19
CA TYR A 158 19.38 -21.94 -9.22
C TYR A 158 18.29 -22.07 -8.15
N PRO A 159 18.60 -21.92 -6.84
CA PRO A 159 17.67 -22.17 -5.74
C PRO A 159 16.46 -21.20 -5.70
N ASN A 160 16.55 -20.09 -6.41
CA ASN A 160 15.46 -19.11 -6.50
C ASN A 160 14.45 -19.43 -7.61
N ILE A 161 14.65 -20.51 -8.38
CA ILE A 161 13.80 -20.91 -9.50
C ILE A 161 13.28 -22.33 -9.25
N ASP A 162 11.96 -22.49 -9.24
CA ASP A 162 11.27 -23.77 -9.13
C ASP A 162 11.19 -24.44 -10.51
N ILE A 163 11.94 -25.53 -10.70
CA ILE A 163 12.01 -26.27 -11.96
C ILE A 163 11.17 -27.55 -11.87
N GLU A 164 10.09 -27.61 -12.64
CA GLU A 164 9.23 -28.80 -12.78
C GLU A 164 9.51 -29.51 -14.11
N PHE A 165 9.66 -30.85 -14.10
CA PHE A 165 9.86 -31.64 -15.31
C PHE A 165 8.61 -32.45 -15.68
N VAL A 166 8.19 -32.38 -16.95
CA VAL A 166 7.08 -33.17 -17.49
C VAL A 166 7.49 -33.80 -18.82
N ALA A 167 7.38 -35.12 -18.94
CA ALA A 167 7.50 -35.85 -20.20
C ALA A 167 6.09 -36.12 -20.77
N LEU A 168 5.88 -35.81 -22.05
CA LEU A 168 4.63 -36.01 -22.76
C LEU A 168 4.85 -36.91 -23.98
N LEU A 169 3.93 -37.86 -24.16
CA LEU A 169 3.87 -38.70 -25.35
C LEU A 169 3.11 -37.98 -26.47
N GLY A 170 3.75 -37.75 -27.61
CA GLY A 170 3.15 -37.12 -28.77
C GLY A 170 4.16 -36.53 -29.75
N THR A 171 3.66 -35.68 -30.65
CA THR A 171 4.48 -34.92 -31.59
C THR A 171 4.33 -33.44 -31.31
N PHE A 172 5.45 -32.70 -31.25
CA PHE A 172 5.42 -31.26 -31.07
C PHE A 172 4.72 -30.57 -32.27
N SER A 173 3.53 -30.02 -32.02
CA SER A 173 2.70 -29.34 -33.03
C SER A 173 2.04 -28.09 -32.43
N PRO A 174 1.62 -27.10 -33.27
CA PRO A 174 0.87 -25.95 -32.80
C PRO A 174 -0.42 -26.33 -32.04
N ASP A 175 -1.10 -27.39 -32.47
CA ASP A 175 -2.31 -27.90 -31.83
C ASP A 175 -2.02 -28.38 -30.40
N LEU A 176 -0.91 -29.09 -30.19
CA LEU A 176 -0.47 -29.53 -28.87
C LEU A 176 -0.19 -28.32 -27.96
N ILE A 177 0.44 -27.26 -28.48
CA ILE A 177 0.72 -26.04 -27.69
C ILE A 177 -0.59 -25.37 -27.25
N SER A 178 -1.58 -25.28 -28.15
CA SER A 178 -2.90 -24.74 -27.85
C SER A 178 -3.66 -25.59 -26.82
N GLU A 179 -3.57 -26.91 -26.92
CA GLU A 179 -4.14 -27.85 -25.95
C GLU A 179 -3.49 -27.67 -24.57
N LEU A 180 -2.17 -27.63 -24.50
CA LEU A 180 -1.41 -27.45 -23.26
C LEU A 180 -1.65 -26.08 -22.64
N SER A 181 -1.81 -25.04 -23.47
CA SER A 181 -2.16 -23.69 -23.02
C SER A 181 -3.49 -23.67 -22.26
N LYS A 182 -4.52 -24.35 -22.79
CA LYS A 182 -5.81 -24.51 -22.11
C LYS A 182 -5.72 -25.42 -20.89
N LYS A 183 -5.02 -26.55 -21.01
CA LYS A 183 -4.90 -27.56 -19.94
C LYS A 183 -4.20 -27.01 -18.70
N TRP A 184 -3.16 -26.21 -18.88
CA TRP A 184 -2.39 -25.62 -17.78
C TRP A 184 -2.82 -24.20 -17.44
N ASN A 185 -3.77 -23.62 -18.18
CA ASN A 185 -4.17 -22.22 -18.07
C ASN A 185 -2.96 -21.25 -18.15
N ILE A 186 -2.02 -21.57 -19.03
CA ILE A 186 -0.81 -20.77 -19.27
C ILE A 186 -0.94 -20.18 -20.67
N PRO A 187 -0.92 -18.85 -20.82
CA PRO A 187 -1.01 -18.23 -22.14
C PRO A 187 0.22 -18.56 -22.98
N THR A 188 0.04 -18.67 -24.30
CA THR A 188 1.09 -19.12 -25.24
C THR A 188 2.33 -18.21 -25.27
N ASN A 189 2.19 -16.94 -24.88
CA ASN A 189 3.29 -15.98 -24.76
C ASN A 189 4.27 -16.30 -23.61
N LEU A 190 3.89 -17.16 -22.67
CA LEU A 190 4.76 -17.68 -21.60
C LEU A 190 5.27 -19.09 -21.91
N MET A 191 5.07 -19.54 -23.15
CA MET A 191 5.63 -20.77 -23.64
C MET A 191 6.81 -20.45 -24.52
N PHE A 192 7.91 -21.14 -24.28
CA PHE A 192 9.19 -20.90 -24.92
C PHE A 192 9.70 -22.17 -25.57
N ILE A 193 10.33 -21.99 -26.71
CA ILE A 193 11.05 -23.05 -27.41
C ILE A 193 12.52 -22.65 -27.50
N GLY A 194 13.42 -23.63 -27.33
CA GLY A 194 14.81 -23.43 -27.71
C GLY A 194 14.91 -23.15 -29.21
N SER A 195 15.85 -22.28 -29.61
CA SER A 195 16.10 -21.99 -31.02
C SER A 195 16.28 -23.28 -31.82
N PRO A 196 15.37 -23.61 -32.75
CA PRO A 196 15.46 -24.86 -33.46
C PRO A 196 16.65 -24.83 -34.43
N GLY A 197 17.36 -25.95 -34.56
CA GLY A 197 18.39 -26.11 -35.60
C GLY A 197 17.81 -26.07 -37.02
N ASN A 198 18.66 -26.17 -38.05
CA ASN A 198 18.37 -26.02 -39.50
C ASN A 198 17.21 -26.86 -40.11
N HIS A 199 16.42 -27.59 -39.32
CA HIS A 199 15.23 -28.33 -39.74
C HIS A 199 14.08 -28.10 -38.76
N PHE A 200 13.35 -26.99 -38.92
CA PHE A 200 12.09 -26.76 -38.21
C PHE A 200 10.97 -26.56 -39.23
N MET A 201 9.94 -27.40 -39.12
CA MET A 201 8.88 -27.52 -40.14
C MET A 201 7.77 -26.45 -40.01
N TYR A 202 7.76 -25.64 -38.95
CA TYR A 202 6.71 -24.65 -38.66
C TYR A 202 7.26 -23.22 -38.61
N GLY A 203 6.54 -22.23 -39.14
CA GLY A 203 6.90 -20.83 -38.99
C GLY A 203 6.64 -20.34 -37.56
N LEU A 204 7.47 -19.43 -37.04
CA LEU A 204 7.27 -18.83 -35.70
C LEU A 204 5.90 -18.18 -35.53
N LYS A 205 5.31 -17.72 -36.64
CA LYS A 205 3.96 -17.14 -36.70
C LYS A 205 2.86 -18.19 -36.51
N ASP A 206 3.10 -19.44 -36.89
CA ASP A 206 2.13 -20.54 -36.84
C ASP A 206 2.01 -21.15 -35.44
N LEU A 207 2.99 -20.88 -34.56
CA LEU A 207 3.01 -21.36 -33.17
C LEU A 207 2.18 -20.47 -32.21
N GLY A 208 1.38 -19.53 -32.72
CA GLY A 208 0.40 -18.81 -31.90
C GLY A 208 0.97 -17.93 -30.78
N GLY A 209 2.19 -17.39 -30.96
CA GLY A 209 2.79 -16.43 -30.03
C GLY A 209 3.83 -16.99 -29.05
N VAL A 210 4.26 -18.24 -29.24
CA VAL A 210 5.40 -18.86 -28.54
C VAL A 210 6.68 -18.04 -28.75
N ARG A 211 7.46 -17.85 -27.69
CA ARG A 211 8.70 -17.07 -27.72
C ARG A 211 9.93 -17.97 -27.93
N LEU A 212 10.95 -17.45 -28.61
CA LEU A 212 12.23 -18.14 -28.80
C LEU A 212 13.23 -17.73 -27.73
N VAL A 213 14.01 -18.68 -27.24
CA VAL A 213 15.21 -18.42 -26.42
C VAL A 213 16.44 -19.05 -27.08
N ILE A 214 17.54 -18.30 -27.13
CA ILE A 214 18.82 -18.65 -27.77
C ILE A 214 19.82 -19.17 -26.72
#